data_AF-A0A415ZSZ6-F1
#
_entry.id   AF-A0A415ZSZ6-F1
#
_cell.length_a   1.000
_cell.length_b   1.000
_cell.length_c   1.000
_cell.angle_alpha   90.00
_cell.angle_beta   90.00
_cell.angle_gamma   90.00
#
_symmetry.space_group_name_H-M   'P 1'
#
loop_
_entity.id
_entity.type
_entity.pdbx_description
1 polymer ?
#
loop_
_entity_poly.entity_id
_entity_poly.type
_entity_poly.pdbx_seq_one_letter_code
_entity_poly.pdbx_strand_id
1 'polypeptide(L)' 'MNKRFTVEESNLISIFMEEGIDLDVGGRKNVINGINKTLKHLEDDEMVELSLCVLAKLKELTDHEFMKMEFVAAE' A
#
# COMPACT_ATOMS: atom_id res chain seq x y z
N MET A 1 11.04 -5.04 10.83
CA MET A 1 10.01 -3.99 10.95
C MET A 1 10.40 -2.79 10.12
N ASN A 2 9.62 -2.51 9.08
CA ASN A 2 9.85 -1.43 8.14
C ASN A 2 9.58 -0.08 8.82
N LYS A 3 10.61 0.73 9.10
CA LYS A 3 10.43 2.02 9.83
C LYS A 3 9.73 3.10 9.01
N ARG A 4 9.51 2.88 7.71
CA ARG A 4 8.92 3.86 6.78
C ARG A 4 7.40 3.94 6.86
N PHE A 5 6.77 2.83 7.22
CA PHE A 5 5.32 2.72 7.32
C PHE A 5 4.90 2.46 8.76
N THR A 6 3.80 3.06 9.19
CA THR A 6 3.16 2.71 10.46
C THR A 6 2.48 1.34 10.35
N VAL A 7 1.93 0.85 11.46
CA VAL A 7 1.19 -0.42 11.49
C VAL A 7 -0.07 -0.31 10.62
N GLU A 8 -0.79 0.81 10.73
CA GLU A 8 -2.02 1.10 9.99
C GLU A 8 -1.75 1.22 8.49
N GLU A 9 -0.67 1.92 8.11
CA GLU A 9 -0.24 2.05 6.72
C GLU A 9 0.18 0.70 6.13
N SER A 10 0.89 -0.12 6.92
CA SER A 10 1.29 -1.47 6.49
C SER A 10 0.08 -2.37 6.30
N ASN A 11 -0.90 -2.27 7.19
CA ASN A 11 -2.15 -3.01 7.12
C ASN A 11 -2.95 -2.64 5.85
N LEU A 12 -3.02 -1.35 5.53
CA LEU A 12 -3.66 -0.89 4.29
C LEU A 12 -2.95 -1.45 3.05
N ILE A 13 -1.61 -1.45 3.04
CA ILE A 13 -0.81 -2.00 1.93
C ILE A 13 -1.06 -3.51 1.76
N SER A 14 -1.12 -4.27 2.86
CA SER A 14 -1.30 -5.73 2.79
C SER A 14 -2.62 -6.14 2.13
N ILE A 15 -3.70 -5.35 2.30
CA ILE A 15 -4.99 -5.60 1.63
C ILE A 15 -4.83 -5.69 0.12
N PHE A 16 -4.02 -4.82 -0.48
CA PHE A 16 -3.83 -4.76 -1.94
C PHE A 16 -2.62 -5.54 -2.44
N MET A 17 -1.87 -6.21 -1.54
CA MET A 17 -0.76 -7.08 -1.91
C MET A 17 -1.23 -8.46 -2.36
N GLU A 18 -2.33 -8.98 -1.79
CA GLU A 18 -2.84 -10.31 -2.09
C GLU A 18 -3.63 -10.40 -3.41
N GLU A 19 -4.20 -9.29 -3.89
CA GLU A 19 -5.00 -9.25 -5.13
C GLU A 19 -4.18 -9.40 -6.43
N GLY A 20 -2.85 -9.58 -6.34
CA GLY A 20 -1.95 -9.49 -7.50
C GLY A 20 -0.85 -10.55 -7.55
N ILE A 21 -1.16 -11.82 -7.31
CA ILE A 21 -0.22 -12.96 -7.47
C ILE A 21 0.07 -13.23 -8.97
N ASP A 22 0.60 -12.24 -9.67
CA ASP A 22 1.44 -12.46 -10.84
C ASP A 22 2.86 -12.07 -10.41
N LEU A 23 3.67 -13.09 -10.12
CA LEU A 23 4.99 -13.02 -9.49
C LEU A 23 6.04 -12.15 -10.21
N ASP A 24 5.72 -11.59 -11.39
CA ASP A 24 6.69 -10.96 -12.29
C ASP A 24 6.40 -9.48 -12.60
N VAL A 25 5.26 -8.91 -12.18
CA VAL A 25 4.93 -7.51 -12.52
C VAL A 25 4.44 -6.70 -11.31
N GLY A 26 5.40 -6.11 -10.60
CA GLY A 26 5.22 -4.82 -9.94
C GLY A 26 4.14 -4.72 -8.85
N GLY A 27 4.29 -5.48 -7.76
CA GLY A 27 3.41 -5.41 -6.58
C GLY A 27 3.15 -3.97 -6.09
N ARG A 28 4.18 -3.10 -6.11
CA ARG A 28 4.03 -1.68 -5.75
C ARG A 28 3.01 -0.93 -6.61
N LYS A 29 3.01 -1.16 -7.93
CA LYS A 29 2.08 -0.50 -8.87
C LYS A 29 0.65 -1.02 -8.68
N ASN A 30 0.50 -2.32 -8.40
CA ASN A 30 -0.79 -2.93 -8.10
C ASN A 30 -1.40 -2.35 -6.82
N VAL A 31 -0.60 -2.25 -5.75
CA VAL A 31 -1.03 -1.60 -4.50
C VAL A 31 -1.44 -0.15 -4.74
N ILE A 32 -0.62 0.64 -5.45
CA ILE A 32 -0.96 2.02 -5.80
C ILE A 32 -2.30 2.09 -6.57
N ASN A 33 -2.51 1.20 -7.53
CA ASN A 33 -3.75 1.17 -8.32
C ASN A 33 -4.96 0.76 -7.47
N GLY A 34 -4.82 -0.25 -6.61
CA GLY A 34 -5.86 -0.69 -5.68
C GLY A 34 -6.30 0.42 -4.74
N ILE A 35 -5.35 1.13 -4.14
CA ILE A 35 -5.63 2.29 -3.27
C ILE A 35 -6.33 3.40 -4.07
N ASN A 36 -5.83 3.77 -5.26
CA ASN A 36 -6.46 4.83 -6.07
C ASN A 36 -7.91 4.51 -6.48
N LYS A 37 -8.23 3.23 -6.70
CA LYS A 37 -9.60 2.80 -7.00
C LYS A 37 -10.49 2.94 -5.75
N THR A 38 -10.02 2.43 -4.62
CA THR A 38 -10.74 2.46 -3.34
C THR A 38 -10.98 3.89 -2.87
N LEU A 39 -10.00 4.79 -3.06
CA LEU A 39 -10.09 6.19 -2.66
C LEU A 39 -11.30 6.93 -3.25
N LYS A 40 -11.83 6.50 -4.40
CA LYS A 40 -13.04 7.08 -5.01
C LYS A 40 -14.33 6.73 -4.25
N HIS A 41 -14.26 5.76 -3.36
CA HIS A 41 -15.39 5.19 -2.63
C HIS A 41 -15.23 5.37 -1.11
N LEU A 42 -14.11 5.96 -0.64
CA LEU A 42 -13.91 6.28 0.76
C LEU A 42 -14.63 7.58 1.11
N GLU A 43 -15.53 7.51 2.10
CA GLU A 43 -16.22 8.66 2.69
C GLU A 43 -15.62 9.08 4.04
N ASP A 44 -14.75 8.23 4.61
CA ASP A 44 -14.08 8.47 5.89
C ASP A 44 -12.80 9.30 5.66
N ASP A 45 -12.79 10.52 6.18
CA ASP A 45 -11.70 11.47 6.03
C ASP A 45 -10.37 10.93 6.60
N GLU A 46 -10.39 10.19 7.70
CA GLU A 46 -9.18 9.60 8.30
C GLU A 46 -8.60 8.52 7.37
N MET A 47 -9.47 7.69 6.78
CA MET A 47 -9.05 6.66 5.82
C MET A 47 -8.57 7.26 4.50
N VAL A 48 -9.13 8.40 4.08
CA VAL A 48 -8.65 9.16 2.92
C VAL A 48 -7.25 9.71 3.18
N GLU A 49 -7.02 10.35 4.32
CA GLU A 49 -5.70 10.89 4.69
C GLU A 49 -4.64 9.78 4.80
N LEU A 50 -4.98 8.66 5.46
CA LEU A 50 -4.11 7.49 5.56
C LEU A 50 -3.72 6.98 4.16
N SER A 51 -4.71 6.82 3.27
CA SER A 51 -4.50 6.34 1.90
C SER A 51 -3.62 7.28 1.08
N LEU A 52 -3.81 8.60 1.21
CA LEU A 52 -2.99 9.61 0.53
C LEU A 52 -1.54 9.60 1.05
N CYS A 53 -1.34 9.44 2.35
CA CYS A 53 -0.02 9.32 2.96
C CYS A 53 0.73 8.09 2.43
N VAL A 54 0.05 6.93 2.40
CA VAL A 54 0.60 5.70 1.82
C VAL A 54 0.96 5.89 0.35
N LEU A 55 0.07 6.49 -0.46
CA LEU A 55 0.34 6.75 -1.87
C LEU A 55 1.57 7.62 -2.10
N ALA A 56 1.77 8.66 -1.28
CA ALA A 56 2.95 9.52 -1.37
C ALA A 56 4.23 8.72 -1.11
N LYS A 57 4.27 7.95 -0.02
CA LYS A 57 5.42 7.10 0.33
C LYS A 57 5.71 6.02 -0.72
N LEU A 58 4.67 5.39 -1.29
CA LEU A 58 4.83 4.39 -2.35
C LEU A 58 5.35 4.98 -3.66
N LYS A 59 4.99 6.23 -3.98
CA LYS A 59 5.51 6.92 -5.18
C LYS A 59 6.99 7.27 -5.07
N GLU A 60 7.49 7.50 -3.86
CA GLU A 60 8.91 7.73 -3.59
C GLU A 60 9.76 6.45 -3.57
N LEU A 61 9.12 5.28 -3.55
CA LEU A 61 9.80 3.99 -3.55
C LEU A 61 10.02 3.47 -4.96
N THR A 62 11.16 2.84 -5.17
CA THR A 62 11.39 2.00 -6.35
C THR A 62 10.74 0.62 -6.16
N ASP A 63 10.45 -0.07 -7.25
CA ASP A 63 9.88 -1.43 -7.20
C ASP A 63 10.83 -2.39 -6.44
N HIS A 64 12.14 -2.23 -6.58
CA HIS A 64 13.15 -3.04 -5.89
C HIS A 64 13.22 -2.76 -4.38
N GLU A 65 13.10 -1.51 -3.94
CA GLU A 65 13.01 -1.20 -2.50
C GLU A 65 11.73 -1.79 -1.91
N PHE A 66 10.61 -1.67 -2.62
CA PHE A 66 9.32 -2.20 -2.20
C PHE A 66 9.34 -3.73 -2.04
N MET A 67 9.98 -4.47 -2.96
CA MET A 67 10.10 -5.94 -2.86
C MET A 67 10.88 -6.42 -1.63
N LYS A 68 11.72 -5.57 -1.03
CA LYS A 68 12.47 -5.90 0.19
C LYS A 68 11.71 -5.57 1.47
N MET A 69 10.52 -5.01 1.35
CA MET A 69 9.70 -4.60 2.48
C MET A 69 8.77 -5.73 2.92
N GLU A 70 8.65 -5.89 4.23
CA GLU A 70 7.62 -6.71 4.85
C GLU A 70 6.51 -5.78 5.35
N PHE A 71 5.27 -6.11 4.98
CA PHE A 71 4.07 -5.42 5.43
C PHE A 71 3.30 -6.36 6.36
N VAL A 72 2.86 -5.83 7.49
CA VAL A 72 2.11 -6.57 8.51
C VAL A 72 0.63 -6.30 8.29
N ALA A 73 -0.16 -7.36 8.10
CA ALA A 73 -1.60 -7.29 8.21
C ALA A 73 -1.99 -7.35 9.69
N ALA A 74 -2.90 -6.49 10.11
CA ALA A 74 -3.53 -6.61 11.41
C ALA A 74 -4.67 -7.64 11.30
N GLU A 75 -4.66 -8.63 12.20
CA GLU A 75 -5.77 -9.59 12.41
C GLU A 75 -6.99 -8.93 13.07
#